data_AF-A0A0U5AV58-F1
#
_entry.id   AF-A0A0U5AV58-F1
#
_cell.length_a   1.000
_cell.length_b   1.000
_cell.length_c   1.000
_cell.angle_alpha   90.00
_cell.angle_beta   90.00
_cell.angle_gamma   90.00
#
_symmetry.space_group_name_H-M   'P 1'
#
loop_
_entity.id
_entity.type
_entity.pdbx_description
1 polymer ?
#
loop_
_entity_poly.entity_id
_entity_poly.type
_entity_poly.pdbx_seq_one_letter_code
_entity_poly.pdbx_strand_id
1 'polypeptide(L)'
;MNNQYFLEKVCAKCPGSQWGKSSMCRIHDMHIGKVQGCPQWEEHQAAQLKDHDGQVAFLDLEPAIEAVQRVEQDLRDYRWMAEKIDAIQAYEDRNKEKSREVWEGMLGAGTAQYGIESSLPKAQGVNSDVTYREAQKLLRNWERMKRYERKVKKLEEAVAALRDERERTVAEGILDGMKMYEIAQQLDVSRTTVDTIRRSMVRNLAWIMYEEEMREGLSA
;
A
#
# COMPACT_ATOMS: atom_id res chain seq x y z
N MET A 1 7.57 23.50 34.15
CA MET A 1 8.43 23.46 32.95
C MET A 1 9.63 24.36 33.21
N ASN A 2 10.83 23.90 32.91
CA ASN A 2 12.04 24.64 33.27
C ASN A 2 12.29 25.73 32.21
N ASN A 3 11.73 26.92 32.41
CA ASN A 3 11.78 28.02 31.42
C ASN A 3 13.22 28.32 30.97
N GLN A 4 14.20 28.12 31.86
CA GLN A 4 15.61 28.31 31.57
C GLN A 4 16.14 27.44 30.40
N TYR A 5 15.60 26.23 30.21
CA TYR A 5 15.95 25.36 29.09
C TYR A 5 15.57 25.98 27.73
N PHE A 6 14.35 26.49 27.62
CA PHE A 6 13.86 27.12 26.38
C PHE A 6 14.56 28.44 26.09
N LEU A 7 14.94 29.17 27.14
CA LEU A 7 15.75 30.38 26.98
C LEU A 7 17.10 30.08 26.32
N GLU A 8 17.79 29.03 26.75
CA GLU A 8 19.11 28.67 26.21
C GLU A 8 19.03 27.98 24.84
N LYS A 9 18.02 27.15 24.59
CA LYS A 9 17.93 26.35 23.35
C LYS A 9 17.17 27.06 22.23
N VAL A 10 16.11 27.80 22.57
CA VAL A 10 15.22 28.43 21.60
C VAL A 10 15.48 29.92 21.51
N CYS A 11 15.43 30.66 22.63
CA CYS A 11 15.63 32.10 22.58
C CYS A 11 17.04 32.45 22.10
N ALA A 12 18.08 31.73 22.50
CA ALA A 12 19.45 31.99 22.02
C ALA A 12 19.62 31.98 20.49
N LYS A 13 18.75 31.26 19.75
CA LYS A 13 18.77 31.17 18.28
C LYS A 13 17.64 31.95 17.61
N CYS A 14 16.71 32.49 18.39
CA CYS A 14 15.53 33.17 17.87
C CYS A 14 15.90 34.58 17.39
N PRO A 15 15.64 34.92 16.11
CA PRO A 15 15.98 36.24 15.55
C PRO A 15 15.18 37.40 16.17
N GLY A 16 14.03 37.09 16.79
CA GLY A 16 13.20 38.05 17.52
C GLY A 16 13.65 38.28 18.97
N SER A 17 14.54 37.45 19.50
CA SER A 17 15.14 37.71 20.81
C SER A 17 16.44 38.51 20.61
N GLN A 18 16.70 39.47 21.48
CA GLN A 18 17.99 40.18 21.48
C GLN A 18 19.04 39.44 22.33
N TRP A 19 18.97 38.11 22.40
CA TRP A 19 19.80 37.29 23.28
C TRP A 19 21.30 37.65 23.18
N GLY A 20 21.94 37.94 24.31
CA GLY A 20 23.34 38.38 24.40
C GLY A 20 23.60 39.87 24.12
N LYS A 21 22.66 40.60 23.49
CA LYS A 21 22.76 42.06 23.23
C LYS A 21 21.83 42.89 24.12
N SER A 22 20.64 42.38 24.43
CA SER A 22 19.75 42.88 25.46
C SER A 22 18.87 41.76 26.01
N SER A 23 18.31 41.94 27.19
CA SER A 23 17.43 40.94 27.80
C SER A 23 15.96 41.09 27.39
N MET A 24 15.67 41.70 26.23
CA MET A 24 14.32 41.95 25.73
C MET A 24 13.93 41.00 24.59
N CYS A 25 12.71 40.47 24.66
CA CYS A 25 12.07 39.70 23.60
C CYS A 25 11.20 40.65 22.76
N ARG A 26 11.43 40.74 21.44
CA ARG A 26 10.61 41.59 20.54
C ARG A 26 9.28 40.96 20.15
N ILE A 27 9.10 39.66 20.39
CA ILE A 27 7.85 38.95 20.07
C ILE A 27 6.80 39.23 21.16
N HIS A 28 7.25 39.40 22.40
CA HIS A 28 6.39 39.61 23.57
C HIS A 28 6.60 40.98 24.24
N ASP A 29 7.44 41.85 23.65
CA ASP A 29 7.80 43.19 24.13
C ASP A 29 8.05 43.28 25.65
N MET A 30 8.78 42.30 26.18
CA MET A 30 9.08 42.22 27.61
C MET A 30 10.44 41.56 27.85
N HIS A 31 10.88 41.61 29.11
CA HIS A 31 12.10 40.93 29.53
C HIS A 31 11.99 39.43 29.25
N ILE A 32 12.98 38.84 28.58
CA ILE A 32 13.03 37.44 28.13
C ILE A 32 12.75 36.48 29.30
N GLY A 33 13.34 36.75 30.47
CA GLY A 33 13.12 35.95 31.69
C GLY A 33 11.71 36.02 32.29
N LYS A 34 10.85 36.95 31.84
CA LYS A 34 9.44 37.06 32.26
C LYS A 34 8.47 36.40 31.27
N VAL A 35 8.96 35.89 30.13
CA VAL A 35 8.13 35.18 29.16
C VAL A 35 7.66 33.87 29.78
N GLN A 36 6.34 33.71 29.88
CA GLN A 36 5.69 32.52 30.46
C GLN A 36 5.36 31.47 29.39
N GLY A 37 5.27 31.87 28.12
CA GLY A 37 4.98 31.00 26.98
C GLY A 37 5.25 31.73 25.66
N CYS A 38 5.67 30.98 24.65
CA CYS A 38 6.11 31.50 23.37
C CYS A 38 5.82 30.47 22.27
N PRO A 39 5.24 30.85 21.11
CA PRO A 39 4.95 29.91 20.01
C PRO A 39 6.19 29.12 19.57
N GLN A 40 7.35 29.76 19.57
CA GLN A 40 8.62 29.12 19.22
C GLN A 40 9.06 28.05 20.24
N TRP A 41 8.64 28.16 21.51
CA TRP A 41 8.90 27.13 22.51
C TRP A 41 7.98 25.93 22.30
N GLU A 42 6.73 26.17 21.94
CA GLU A 42 5.75 25.13 21.60
C GLU A 42 6.19 24.35 20.37
N GLU A 43 6.65 25.03 19.31
CA GLU A 43 7.23 24.40 18.12
C GLU A 43 8.45 23.55 18.44
N HIS A 44 9.35 24.05 19.31
CA HIS A 44 10.53 23.30 19.73
C HIS A 44 10.16 22.08 20.58
N GLN A 45 9.17 22.19 21.47
CA GLN A 45 8.66 21.04 22.22
C GLN A 45 7.99 20.02 21.30
N ALA A 46 7.19 20.47 20.33
CA ALA A 46 6.54 19.61 19.34
C ALA A 46 7.58 18.89 18.45
N ALA A 47 8.65 19.57 18.07
CA ALA A 47 9.77 18.94 17.37
C ALA A 47 10.51 17.91 18.24
N GLN A 48 10.72 18.20 19.53
CA GLN A 48 11.33 17.24 20.46
C GLN A 48 10.46 16.02 20.75
N LEU A 49 9.14 16.15 20.70
CA LEU A 49 8.21 15.02 20.79
C LEU A 49 8.31 14.07 19.59
N LYS A 50 8.86 14.52 18.44
CA LYS A 50 9.20 13.62 17.32
C LYS A 50 10.46 12.81 17.59
N ASP A 51 11.38 13.33 18.40
CA ASP A 51 12.72 12.75 18.60
C ASP A 51 12.88 11.98 19.92
N HIS A 52 12.01 12.20 20.90
CA HIS A 52 12.11 11.57 22.23
C HIS A 52 11.05 10.47 22.39
N ASP A 53 11.56 9.24 22.59
CA ASP A 53 10.85 8.07 23.15
C ASP A 53 10.28 7.02 22.18
N GLY A 54 10.71 6.96 20.92
CA GLY A 54 10.45 5.79 20.05
C GLY A 54 8.96 5.49 19.80
N GLN A 55 8.08 6.44 20.14
CA GLN A 55 6.68 6.43 19.78
C GLN A 55 6.58 7.10 18.42
N VAL A 56 6.67 6.28 17.36
CA VAL A 56 6.29 6.69 16.01
C VAL A 56 4.88 7.28 16.09
N ALA A 57 4.65 8.46 15.51
CA ALA A 57 3.33 9.06 15.52
C ALA A 57 2.35 8.11 14.83
N PHE A 58 1.07 8.13 15.21
CA PHE A 58 0.04 7.27 14.60
C PHE A 58 0.02 7.38 13.06
N LEU A 59 0.35 8.55 12.53
CA LEU A 59 0.49 8.83 11.08
C LEU A 59 1.70 8.12 10.46
N ASP A 60 2.80 7.98 11.19
CA ASP A 60 4.02 7.31 10.72
C ASP A 60 3.84 5.77 10.65
N LEU A 61 2.87 5.22 11.38
CA LEU A 61 2.54 3.78 11.35
C LEU A 61 1.54 3.41 10.26
N GLU A 62 0.85 4.38 9.66
CA GLU A 62 -0.22 4.15 8.69
C GLU A 62 0.25 3.33 7.47
N PRO A 63 1.41 3.62 6.84
CA PRO A 63 1.92 2.82 5.71
C PRO A 63 2.23 1.36 6.09
N ALA A 64 2.77 1.14 7.30
CA ALA A 64 3.11 -0.19 7.78
C ALA A 64 1.86 -1.02 8.11
N ILE A 65 0.84 -0.39 8.69
CA ILE A 65 -0.45 -1.02 8.96
C ILE A 65 -1.14 -1.40 7.63
N GLU A 66 -1.12 -0.49 6.65
CA GLU A 66 -1.71 -0.74 5.34
C GLU A 66 -1.01 -1.91 4.63
N ALA A 67 0.32 -1.95 4.65
CA ALA A 67 1.09 -3.05 4.05
C ALA A 67 0.71 -4.41 4.65
N VAL A 68 0.58 -4.50 5.98
CA VAL A 68 0.14 -5.72 6.67
C VAL A 68 -1.27 -6.12 6.24
N GLN A 69 -2.21 -5.18 6.18
CA GLN A 69 -3.58 -5.46 5.75
C GLN A 69 -3.64 -5.94 4.29
N ARG A 70 -2.85 -5.35 3.39
CA ARG A 70 -2.76 -5.77 1.99
C ARG A 70 -2.24 -7.20 1.87
N VAL A 71 -1.21 -7.57 2.64
CA VAL A 71 -0.70 -8.96 2.66
C VAL A 71 -1.75 -9.94 3.18
N GLU A 72 -2.47 -9.61 4.26
CA GLU A 72 -3.54 -10.47 4.76
C GLU A 72 -4.65 -10.69 3.73
N GLN A 73 -4.98 -9.65 2.97
CA GLN A 73 -5.95 -9.72 1.89
C GLN A 73 -5.43 -10.57 0.73
N ASP A 74 -4.19 -10.35 0.28
CA ASP A 74 -3.58 -11.10 -0.81
C ASP A 74 -3.46 -12.60 -0.46
N LEU A 75 -3.09 -12.96 0.78
CA LEU A 75 -3.08 -14.35 1.28
C LEU A 75 -4.47 -14.99 1.24
N ARG A 76 -5.51 -14.25 1.64
CA ARG A 76 -6.90 -14.73 1.64
C ARG A 76 -7.42 -14.95 0.23
N ASP A 77 -7.12 -14.02 -0.67
CA ASP A 77 -7.63 -14.01 -2.04
C ASP A 77 -6.81 -14.90 -2.97
N TYR A 78 -5.62 -15.35 -2.55
CA TYR A 78 -4.68 -16.11 -3.36
C TYR A 78 -5.35 -17.25 -4.14
N ARG A 79 -6.00 -18.18 -3.44
CA ARG A 79 -6.59 -19.36 -4.08
C ARG A 79 -7.65 -18.97 -5.11
N TRP A 80 -8.48 -17.98 -4.78
CA TRP A 80 -9.47 -17.45 -5.71
C TRP A 80 -8.82 -16.77 -6.93
N MET A 81 -7.74 -16.01 -6.73
CA MET A 81 -6.98 -15.39 -7.81
C MET A 81 -6.35 -16.45 -8.73
N ALA A 82 -5.72 -17.49 -8.17
CA ALA A 82 -5.14 -18.60 -8.91
C ALA A 82 -6.21 -19.34 -9.74
N GLU A 83 -7.32 -19.76 -9.12
CA GLU A 83 -8.44 -20.39 -9.82
C GLU A 83 -9.02 -19.50 -10.94
N LYS A 84 -9.04 -18.17 -10.73
CA LYS A 84 -9.50 -17.22 -11.75
C LYS A 84 -8.52 -17.08 -12.91
N ILE A 85 -7.22 -17.08 -12.64
CA ILE A 85 -6.20 -17.08 -13.69
C ILE A 85 -6.38 -18.33 -14.56
N ASP A 86 -6.46 -19.50 -13.94
CA ASP A 86 -6.64 -20.78 -14.65
C ASP A 86 -7.93 -20.79 -15.49
N ALA A 87 -9.04 -20.30 -14.93
CA ALA A 87 -10.31 -20.24 -15.64
C ALA A 87 -10.26 -19.32 -16.87
N ILE A 88 -9.57 -18.18 -16.77
CA ILE A 88 -9.42 -17.22 -17.87
C ILE A 88 -8.45 -17.78 -18.93
N GLN A 89 -7.32 -18.35 -18.53
CA GLN A 89 -6.37 -18.98 -19.44
C GLN A 89 -7.03 -20.14 -20.21
N ALA A 90 -7.78 -21.01 -19.53
CA ALA A 90 -8.53 -22.09 -20.18
C ALA A 90 -9.60 -21.57 -21.15
N TYR A 91 -10.21 -20.41 -20.87
CA TYR A 91 -11.13 -19.77 -21.81
C TYR A 91 -10.39 -19.25 -23.06
N GLU A 92 -9.24 -18.60 -22.89
CA GLU A 92 -8.42 -18.12 -24.00
C GLU A 92 -7.91 -19.28 -24.87
N ASP A 93 -7.44 -20.37 -24.25
CA ASP A 93 -6.96 -21.56 -24.95
C ASP A 93 -8.06 -22.23 -25.80
N ARG A 94 -9.29 -22.30 -25.28
CA ARG A 94 -10.45 -22.82 -26.03
C ARG A 94 -10.90 -21.90 -27.16
N ASN A 95 -10.66 -20.60 -27.03
CA ASN A 95 -11.07 -19.58 -28.00
C ASN A 95 -9.91 -19.03 -28.83
N LYS A 96 -8.83 -19.82 -28.98
CA LYS A 96 -7.57 -19.48 -29.68
C LYS A 96 -7.70 -18.85 -31.06
N GLU A 97 -8.84 -19.01 -31.72
CA GLU A 97 -9.15 -18.42 -33.02
C GLU A 97 -9.30 -16.89 -32.99
N LYS A 98 -9.60 -16.29 -31.83
CA LYS A 98 -9.81 -14.83 -31.69
C LYS A 98 -8.66 -14.19 -30.93
N SER A 99 -7.59 -13.86 -31.64
CA SER A 99 -6.42 -13.22 -31.06
C SER A 99 -6.77 -11.87 -30.42
N ARG A 100 -6.05 -11.49 -29.36
CA ARG A 100 -6.17 -10.19 -28.69
C ARG A 100 -6.12 -9.01 -29.66
N GLU A 101 -5.27 -9.09 -30.67
CA GLU A 101 -5.10 -8.06 -31.71
C GLU A 101 -6.39 -7.85 -32.52
N VAL A 102 -7.17 -8.92 -32.74
CA VAL A 102 -8.47 -8.84 -33.41
C VAL A 102 -9.47 -8.07 -32.54
N TRP A 103 -9.45 -8.27 -31.22
CA TRP A 103 -10.34 -7.56 -30.30
C TRP A 103 -9.96 -6.09 -30.11
N GLU A 104 -8.66 -5.80 -29.95
CA GLU A 104 -8.14 -4.43 -29.88
C GLU A 104 -8.40 -3.70 -31.21
N GLY A 105 -8.26 -4.39 -32.34
CA GLY A 105 -8.61 -3.88 -33.67
C GLY A 105 -10.10 -3.61 -33.86
N MET A 106 -11.00 -4.48 -33.38
CA MET A 106 -12.46 -4.24 -33.40
C MET A 106 -12.87 -3.04 -32.55
N LEU A 107 -12.21 -2.83 -31.42
CA LEU A 107 -12.46 -1.67 -30.56
C LEU A 107 -11.89 -0.37 -31.15
N GLY A 108 -10.72 -0.44 -31.80
CA GLY A 108 -10.10 0.68 -32.51
C GLY A 108 -10.83 1.06 -33.80
N ALA A 109 -11.45 0.11 -34.49
CA ALA A 109 -12.29 0.37 -35.66
C ALA A 109 -13.60 1.11 -35.30
N GLY A 110 -14.12 0.91 -34.09
CA GLY A 110 -15.26 1.66 -33.56
C GLY A 110 -14.95 3.11 -33.18
N THR A 111 -13.67 3.50 -33.12
CA THR A 111 -13.20 4.86 -32.83
C THR A 111 -12.63 5.57 -34.06
N ALA A 112 -13.16 5.30 -35.26
CA ALA A 112 -12.94 6.14 -36.44
C ALA A 112 -13.64 7.50 -36.26
N GLN A 113 -13.13 8.33 -35.34
CA GLN A 113 -13.66 9.64 -34.98
C GLN A 113 -13.32 10.74 -36.02
N TYR A 114 -12.58 10.39 -37.08
CA TYR A 114 -12.02 11.35 -38.05
C TYR A 114 -12.08 10.89 -39.51
N GLY A 115 -13.04 10.01 -39.86
CA GLY A 115 -13.29 9.59 -41.25
C GLY A 115 -14.58 10.19 -41.83
N ILE A 116 -14.69 10.23 -43.16
CA ILE A 116 -15.90 10.67 -43.92
C ILE A 116 -17.17 9.92 -43.45
N GLU A 117 -17.04 8.70 -42.92
CA GLU A 117 -18.13 7.91 -42.32
C GLU A 117 -18.77 8.53 -41.06
N SER A 118 -18.09 9.48 -40.40
CA SER A 118 -18.65 10.26 -39.28
C SER A 118 -19.69 11.30 -39.71
N SER A 119 -19.78 11.60 -41.01
CA SER A 119 -20.75 12.56 -41.57
C SER A 119 -22.13 11.94 -41.87
N LEU A 120 -22.24 10.61 -41.81
CA LEU A 120 -23.52 9.92 -41.96
C LEU A 120 -24.27 9.92 -40.62
N PRO A 121 -25.57 10.27 -40.59
CA PRO A 121 -26.35 10.25 -39.36
C PRO A 121 -26.38 8.83 -38.81
N LYS A 122 -25.73 8.62 -37.66
CA LYS A 122 -25.76 7.35 -36.94
C LYS A 122 -27.21 7.08 -36.53
N ALA A 123 -27.73 5.90 -36.86
CA ALA A 123 -29.02 5.45 -36.36
C ALA A 123 -29.02 5.61 -34.82
N GLN A 124 -29.91 6.45 -34.30
CA GLN A 124 -30.08 6.62 -32.87
C GLN A 124 -30.64 5.32 -32.28
N GLY A 125 -29.73 4.49 -31.80
CA GLY A 125 -30.03 3.23 -31.14
C GLY A 125 -28.81 2.84 -30.32
N VAL A 126 -29.01 2.79 -29.01
CA VAL A 126 -28.12 2.23 -27.97
C VAL A 126 -27.13 1.24 -28.59
N ASN A 127 -25.81 1.46 -28.47
CA ASN A 127 -24.70 0.55 -28.86
C ASN A 127 -25.06 -0.93 -28.65
N SER A 128 -25.78 -1.53 -29.60
CA SER A 128 -26.40 -2.85 -29.53
C SER A 128 -25.54 -3.89 -30.23
N ASP A 129 -24.34 -3.49 -30.63
CA ASP A 129 -23.38 -4.40 -31.22
C ASP A 129 -22.85 -5.33 -30.13
N VAL A 130 -23.44 -6.53 -30.11
CA VAL A 130 -23.11 -7.63 -29.20
C VAL A 130 -21.60 -7.93 -29.28
N THR A 131 -20.99 -7.75 -30.45
CA THR A 131 -19.57 -8.02 -30.68
C THR A 131 -18.67 -7.01 -29.95
N TYR A 132 -18.98 -5.71 -30.04
CA TYR A 132 -18.23 -4.64 -29.36
C TYR A 132 -18.29 -4.78 -27.82
N ARG A 133 -19.48 -5.09 -27.27
CA ARG A 133 -19.64 -5.30 -25.83
C ARG A 133 -18.86 -6.50 -25.34
N GLU A 134 -18.81 -7.57 -26.13
CA GLU A 134 -18.04 -8.76 -25.80
C GLU A 134 -16.53 -8.49 -25.86
N ALA A 135 -16.05 -7.78 -26.88
CA ALA A 135 -14.66 -7.33 -26.98
C ALA A 135 -14.23 -6.53 -25.73
N GLN A 136 -15.05 -5.57 -25.28
CA GLN A 136 -14.76 -4.82 -24.05
C GLN A 136 -14.73 -5.70 -22.78
N LYS A 137 -15.61 -6.71 -22.67
CA LYS A 137 -15.58 -7.63 -21.52
C LYS A 137 -14.30 -8.45 -21.52
N LEU A 138 -13.88 -8.94 -22.68
CA LEU A 138 -12.66 -9.72 -22.83
C LEU A 138 -11.42 -8.91 -22.45
N LEU A 139 -11.31 -7.66 -22.92
CA LEU A 139 -10.22 -6.78 -22.48
C LEU A 139 -10.20 -6.56 -20.97
N ARG A 140 -11.35 -6.26 -20.36
CA ARG A 140 -11.43 -6.08 -18.90
C ARG A 140 -11.05 -7.35 -18.13
N ASN A 141 -11.41 -8.53 -18.66
CA ASN A 141 -11.04 -9.81 -18.06
C ASN A 141 -9.54 -10.06 -18.18
N TRP A 142 -8.94 -9.74 -19.33
CA TRP A 142 -7.51 -9.84 -19.57
C TRP A 142 -6.72 -8.91 -18.62
N GLU A 143 -7.13 -7.65 -18.50
CA GLU A 143 -6.49 -6.71 -17.55
C GLU A 143 -6.60 -7.17 -16.10
N ARG A 144 -7.75 -7.75 -15.70
CA ARG A 144 -7.94 -8.34 -14.37
C ARG A 144 -7.00 -9.53 -14.17
N MET A 145 -6.93 -10.43 -15.14
CA MET A 145 -6.02 -11.58 -15.11
C MET A 145 -4.57 -11.13 -14.95
N LYS A 146 -4.10 -10.15 -15.72
CA LYS A 146 -2.74 -9.60 -15.58
C LYS A 146 -2.47 -8.95 -14.22
N ARG A 147 -3.50 -8.39 -13.56
CA ARG A 147 -3.36 -7.91 -12.18
C ARG A 147 -3.23 -9.06 -11.19
N TYR A 148 -4.03 -10.11 -11.34
CA TYR A 148 -3.95 -11.29 -10.48
C TYR A 148 -2.62 -12.03 -10.66
N GLU A 149 -2.16 -12.24 -11.89
CA GLU A 149 -0.85 -12.87 -12.15
C GLU A 149 0.29 -12.13 -11.46
N ARG A 150 0.30 -10.78 -11.53
CA ARG A 150 1.31 -9.98 -10.83
C ARG A 150 1.25 -10.13 -9.32
N LYS A 151 0.03 -10.15 -8.74
CA LYS A 151 -0.16 -10.32 -7.30
C LYS A 151 0.26 -11.70 -6.82
N VAL A 152 -0.20 -12.75 -7.49
CA VAL A 152 0.14 -14.15 -7.21
C VAL A 152 1.64 -14.34 -7.27
N LYS A 153 2.27 -13.92 -8.38
CA LYS A 153 3.72 -14.02 -8.55
C LYS A 153 4.49 -13.27 -7.45
N LYS A 154 4.10 -12.03 -7.14
CA LYS A 154 4.74 -11.23 -6.08
C LYS A 154 4.63 -11.94 -4.71
N LEU A 155 3.49 -12.56 -4.41
CA LEU A 155 3.27 -13.29 -3.17
C LEU A 155 4.10 -14.57 -3.12
N GLU A 156 4.11 -15.38 -4.18
CA GLU A 156 4.92 -16.60 -4.28
C GLU A 156 6.41 -16.31 -4.12
N GLU A 157 6.93 -15.28 -4.79
CA GLU A 157 8.32 -14.82 -4.66
C GLU A 157 8.63 -14.37 -3.22
N ALA A 158 7.70 -13.65 -2.58
CA ALA A 158 7.87 -13.20 -1.19
C ALA A 158 7.86 -14.37 -0.19
N VAL A 159 6.99 -15.37 -0.40
CA VAL A 159 6.96 -16.60 0.42
C VAL A 159 8.25 -17.41 0.24
N ALA A 160 8.75 -17.52 -0.99
CA ALA A 160 10.04 -18.17 -1.26
C ALA A 160 11.21 -17.44 -0.56
N ALA A 161 11.14 -16.11 -0.43
CA ALA A 161 12.16 -15.30 0.23
C ALA A 161 12.11 -15.33 1.78
N LEU A 162 11.09 -15.93 2.40
CA LEU A 162 11.01 -16.07 3.86
C LEU A 162 12.20 -16.87 4.40
N ARG A 163 12.77 -16.40 5.52
CA ARG A 163 13.96 -17.04 6.13
C ARG A 163 13.60 -18.15 7.10
N ASP A 164 12.49 -18.00 7.84
CA ASP A 164 12.03 -19.01 8.78
C ASP A 164 11.19 -20.05 8.05
N GLU A 165 11.64 -21.30 8.11
CA GLU A 165 10.96 -22.43 7.50
C GLU A 165 9.55 -22.63 8.07
N ARG A 166 9.35 -22.35 9.37
CA ARG A 166 8.03 -22.46 9.99
C ARG A 166 7.07 -21.42 9.45
N GLU A 167 7.53 -20.19 9.25
CA GLU A 167 6.73 -19.13 8.61
C GLU A 167 6.39 -19.50 7.17
N ARG A 168 7.36 -20.04 6.42
CA ARG A 168 7.14 -20.53 5.05
C ARG A 168 6.09 -21.65 5.00
N THR A 169 6.20 -22.66 5.86
CA THR A 169 5.21 -23.75 5.94
C THR A 169 3.81 -23.23 6.26
N VAL A 170 3.68 -22.25 7.16
CA VAL A 170 2.37 -21.62 7.45
C VAL A 170 1.85 -20.88 6.22
N ALA A 171 2.71 -20.15 5.51
CA ALA A 171 2.32 -19.44 4.29
C ALA A 171 1.82 -20.42 3.22
N GLU A 172 2.61 -21.43 2.88
CA GLU A 172 2.27 -22.47 1.89
C GLU A 172 0.96 -23.17 2.24
N GLY A 173 0.76 -23.57 3.49
CA GLY A 173 -0.50 -24.17 3.94
C GLY A 173 -1.70 -23.23 3.77
N ILE A 174 -1.53 -21.91 3.95
CA ILE A 174 -2.58 -20.93 3.66
C ILE A 174 -2.86 -20.85 2.15
N LEU A 175 -1.80 -20.82 1.32
CA LEU A 175 -1.92 -20.76 -0.14
C LEU A 175 -2.65 -22.01 -0.70
N ASP A 176 -2.37 -23.18 -0.13
CA ASP A 176 -3.05 -24.45 -0.44
C ASP A 176 -4.50 -24.51 0.10
N GLY A 177 -4.90 -23.53 0.93
CA GLY A 177 -6.23 -23.44 1.51
C GLY A 177 -6.46 -24.38 2.69
N MET A 178 -5.40 -24.85 3.36
CA MET A 178 -5.47 -25.63 4.59
C MET A 178 -6.06 -24.80 5.73
N LYS A 179 -6.78 -25.48 6.63
CA LYS A 179 -7.28 -24.84 7.85
C LYS A 179 -6.13 -24.67 8.84
N MET A 180 -6.21 -23.63 9.67
CA MET A 180 -5.18 -23.36 10.70
C MET A 180 -4.92 -24.54 11.65
N TYR A 181 -5.92 -25.40 11.91
CA TYR A 181 -5.71 -26.60 12.72
C TYR A 181 -4.86 -27.66 12.00
N GLU A 182 -4.97 -27.76 10.68
CA GLU A 182 -4.23 -28.74 9.86
C GLU A 182 -2.77 -28.33 9.80
N ILE A 183 -2.52 -27.03 9.61
CA ILE A 183 -1.17 -26.45 9.67
C ILE A 183 -0.56 -26.63 11.06
N ALA A 184 -1.36 -26.45 12.13
CA ALA A 184 -0.90 -26.70 13.50
C ALA A 184 -0.50 -28.16 13.75
N GLN A 185 -1.26 -29.11 13.20
CA GLN A 185 -0.92 -30.54 13.26
C GLN A 185 0.34 -30.86 12.46
N GLN A 186 0.49 -30.28 11.26
CA GLN A 186 1.69 -30.47 10.43
C GLN A 186 2.97 -29.96 11.10
N LEU A 187 2.86 -28.86 11.87
CA LEU A 187 3.98 -28.27 12.59
C LEU A 187 4.18 -28.84 14.01
N ASP A 188 3.29 -29.72 14.48
CA ASP A 188 3.25 -30.25 15.85
C ASP A 188 3.27 -29.15 16.92
N VAL A 189 2.43 -28.12 16.75
CA VAL A 189 2.32 -26.99 17.68
C VAL A 189 0.87 -26.66 18.04
N SER A 190 0.69 -25.89 19.11
CA SER A 190 -0.63 -25.39 19.49
C SER A 190 -1.18 -24.39 18.46
N ARG A 191 -2.51 -24.30 18.37
CA ARG A 191 -3.18 -23.29 17.53
C ARG A 191 -2.74 -21.86 17.83
N THR A 192 -2.52 -21.53 19.09
CA THR A 192 -2.04 -20.19 19.51
C THR A 192 -0.63 -19.91 19.01
N THR A 193 0.22 -20.94 18.99
CA THR A 193 1.58 -20.85 18.44
C THR A 193 1.52 -20.61 16.93
N VAL A 194 0.67 -21.33 16.18
CA VAL A 194 0.48 -21.07 14.75
C VAL A 194 -0.02 -19.65 14.49
N ASP A 195 -0.96 -19.13 15.28
CA ASP A 195 -1.44 -17.76 15.12
C ASP A 195 -0.31 -16.74 15.33
N THR A 196 0.58 -17.01 16.29
CA THR A 196 1.76 -16.17 16.54
C THR A 196 2.74 -16.22 15.37
N ILE A 197 3.02 -17.42 14.83
CA ILE A 197 3.87 -17.61 13.65
C ILE A 197 3.24 -16.90 12.45
N ARG A 198 1.93 -17.03 12.24
CA ARG A 198 1.19 -16.35 11.18
C ARG A 198 1.36 -14.83 11.26
N ARG A 199 1.20 -14.23 12.44
CA ARG A 199 1.39 -12.78 12.61
C ARG A 199 2.83 -12.34 12.33
N SER A 200 3.81 -13.18 12.66
CA SER A 200 5.22 -12.92 12.34
C SER A 200 5.45 -12.99 10.83
N MET A 201 4.99 -14.07 10.20
CA MET A 201 5.01 -14.30 8.76
C MET A 201 4.38 -13.14 7.98
N VAL A 202 3.17 -12.67 8.35
CA VAL A 202 2.50 -11.55 7.66
C VAL A 202 3.34 -10.27 7.73
N ARG A 203 3.95 -9.96 8.88
CA ARG A 203 4.82 -8.79 9.01
C ARG A 203 6.07 -8.92 8.15
N ASN A 204 6.68 -10.10 8.09
CA ASN A 204 7.87 -10.34 7.28
C ASN A 204 7.54 -10.28 5.77
N LEU A 205 6.40 -10.83 5.35
CA LEU A 205 5.90 -10.69 3.99
C LEU A 205 5.62 -9.23 3.64
N ALA A 206 5.03 -8.45 4.55
CA ALA A 206 4.77 -7.02 4.33
C ALA A 206 6.08 -6.26 4.10
N TRP A 207 7.12 -6.54 4.90
CA TRP A 207 8.47 -6.02 4.64
C TRP A 207 8.99 -6.44 3.28
N ILE A 208 9.02 -7.72 2.95
CA ILE A 208 9.57 -8.20 1.67
C ILE A 208 8.84 -7.60 0.46
N MET A 209 7.52 -7.44 0.54
CA MET A 209 6.70 -7.00 -0.59
C MET A 209 6.63 -5.47 -0.73
N TYR A 210 6.70 -4.72 0.37
CA TYR A 210 6.38 -3.29 0.40
C TYR A 210 7.44 -2.46 1.11
N GLU A 211 8.68 -2.96 1.25
CA GLU A 211 9.79 -2.22 1.90
C GLU A 211 9.98 -0.82 1.32
N GLU A 212 9.98 -0.69 -0.01
CA GLU A 212 10.17 0.61 -0.69
C GLU A 212 9.01 1.56 -0.39
N GLU A 213 7.77 1.11 -0.55
CA GLU A 213 6.56 1.91 -0.26
C GLU A 213 6.51 2.36 1.21
N MET A 214 6.88 1.47 2.15
CA MET A 214 6.93 1.80 3.57
C MET A 214 8.05 2.80 3.90
N ARG A 215 9.22 2.69 3.26
CA ARG A 215 10.34 3.61 3.46
C ARG A 215 10.06 5.00 2.90
N GLU A 216 9.38 5.08 1.75
CA GLU A 216 8.95 6.36 1.17
C GLU A 216 7.87 7.03 2.03
N GLY A 217 6.90 6.27 2.53
CA GLY A 217 5.84 6.77 3.42
C GLY A 217 6.34 7.26 4.79
N LEU A 218 7.45 6.72 5.29
CA LEU A 218 8.11 7.15 6.54
C LEU A 218 9.01 8.39 6.36
N SER A 219 9.22 8.86 5.13
CA SER A 219 10.15 9.96 4.81
C SER A 219 9.51 11.35 4.66
N ALA A 220 8.20 11.47 4.94
CA ALA A 220 7.42 12.71 4.90
C ALA A 220 7.18 13.27 6.32
#